data_AF-A0A412YZ62-F1
#
_entry.id   AF-A0A412YZ62-F1
#
_cell.length_a   1.000
_cell.length_b   1.000
_cell.length_c   1.000
_cell.angle_alpha   90.00
_cell.angle_beta   90.00
_cell.angle_gamma   90.00
#
_symmetry.space_group_name_H-M   'P 1'
#
loop_
_entity.id
_entity.type
_entity.pdbx_description
1 polymer ?
#
loop_
_entity_poly.entity_id
_entity_poly.type
_entity_poly.pdbx_seq_one_letter_code
_entity_poly.pdbx_strand_id
1 'polypeptide(L)'
;MQRKVSATIQRETKMFLGADNEETAELILPIYGFEDWALKLKAYRKKNHITQQELAQLMDVKHLTLRSWEQKQAKPPYNVWRLHKHLFDDSIKLT
;
A
#
# COMPACT_ATOMS: atom_id res chain seq x y z
N MET A 1 -3.15 -63.42 -13.74
CA MET A 1 -4.38 -63.15 -12.95
C MET A 1 -4.20 -61.83 -12.23
N GLN A 2 -4.85 -60.75 -12.68
CA GLN A 2 -4.82 -59.45 -12.00
C GLN A 2 -6.11 -59.28 -11.18
N ARG A 3 -5.98 -59.07 -9.86
CA ARG A 3 -7.11 -58.74 -8.99
C ARG A 3 -7.40 -57.24 -9.11
N LYS A 4 -8.59 -56.87 -9.57
CA LYS A 4 -9.13 -55.51 -9.42
C LYS A 4 -9.73 -55.38 -8.02
N VAL A 5 -9.22 -54.44 -7.23
CA VAL A 5 -9.87 -54.01 -5.98
C VAL A 5 -10.52 -52.65 -6.22
N SER A 6 -11.85 -52.61 -6.16
CA SER A 6 -12.62 -51.36 -6.14
C SER A 6 -12.72 -50.90 -4.69
N ALA A 7 -11.99 -49.86 -4.31
CA ALA A 7 -12.13 -49.24 -3.00
C ALA A 7 -13.23 -48.17 -3.05
N THR A 8 -14.34 -48.43 -2.36
CA THR A 8 -15.39 -47.43 -2.12
C THR A 8 -14.95 -46.53 -0.98
N ILE A 9 -14.49 -45.32 -1.31
CA ILE A 9 -14.21 -44.28 -0.32
C ILE A 9 -15.57 -43.69 0.09
N GLN A 10 -16.03 -43.99 1.31
CA GLN A 10 -17.07 -43.20 1.93
C GLN A 10 -16.47 -41.86 2.33
N ARG A 11 -16.71 -40.84 1.50
CA ARG A 11 -16.47 -39.45 1.88
C ARG A 11 -17.42 -39.12 3.03
N GLU A 12 -16.89 -38.99 4.24
CA GLU A 12 -17.63 -38.32 5.32
C GLU A 12 -17.87 -36.87 4.87
N THR A 13 -19.09 -36.57 4.46
CA THR A 13 -19.54 -35.19 4.30
C THR A 13 -19.70 -34.62 5.70
N LYS A 14 -18.61 -34.10 6.28
CA LYS A 14 -18.70 -33.16 7.40
C LYS A 14 -19.41 -31.91 6.87
N MET A 15 -20.73 -31.89 7.07
CA MET A 15 -21.58 -30.73 6.88
C MET A 15 -21.14 -29.66 7.89
N PHE A 16 -20.17 -28.83 7.51
CA PHE A 16 -19.96 -27.54 8.17
C PHE A 16 -21.14 -26.64 7.79
N LEU A 17 -22.24 -26.79 8.51
CA LEU A 17 -23.35 -25.84 8.53
C LEU A 17 -22.96 -24.72 9.49
N GLY A 18 -22.42 -23.63 8.97
CA GLY A 18 -22.20 -22.42 9.75
C GLY A 18 -20.97 -21.65 9.31
N ALA A 19 -21.15 -20.80 8.30
CA ALA A 19 -20.64 -19.42 8.28
C ALA A 19 -21.06 -18.76 6.96
N ASP A 20 -22.37 -18.70 6.68
CA ASP A 20 -22.90 -17.88 5.58
C ASP A 20 -22.93 -16.41 6.01
N ASN A 21 -21.76 -15.88 6.38
CA ASN A 21 -21.50 -14.45 6.50
C ASN A 21 -20.00 -14.18 6.35
N GLU A 22 -19.35 -14.81 5.37
CA GLU A 22 -18.16 -14.19 4.81
C GLU A 22 -18.67 -12.96 4.04
N GLU A 23 -18.84 -11.85 4.77
CA GLU A 23 -18.85 -10.52 4.18
C GLU A 23 -17.51 -10.40 3.47
N THR A 24 -17.49 -10.84 2.21
CA THR A 24 -16.44 -10.47 1.27
C THR A 24 -16.58 -8.97 1.12
N ALA A 25 -16.05 -8.24 2.08
CA ALA A 25 -15.76 -6.84 1.96
C ALA A 25 -14.82 -6.78 0.77
N GLU A 26 -15.39 -6.56 -0.41
CA GLU A 26 -14.65 -6.15 -1.57
C GLU A 26 -13.93 -4.90 -1.12
N LEU A 27 -12.66 -5.07 -0.76
CA LEU A 27 -11.74 -3.98 -0.59
C LEU A 27 -11.59 -3.40 -1.98
N ILE A 28 -12.56 -2.55 -2.37
CA ILE A 28 -12.36 -1.51 -3.36
C ILE A 28 -11.32 -0.62 -2.73
N LEU A 29 -10.06 -1.04 -2.80
CA LEU A 29 -8.96 -0.13 -2.68
C LEU A 29 -9.23 0.83 -3.83
N PRO A 30 -9.61 2.10 -3.56
CA PRO A 30 -9.66 3.07 -4.63
C PRO A 30 -8.31 2.91 -5.30
N ILE A 31 -8.31 2.60 -6.60
CA ILE A 31 -7.09 2.54 -7.40
C ILE A 31 -6.41 3.86 -7.09
N TYR A 32 -5.45 3.86 -6.16
CA TYR A 32 -5.12 5.05 -5.37
C TYR A 32 -4.75 6.08 -6.40
N GLY A 33 -5.67 7.03 -6.61
CA GLY A 33 -5.69 7.86 -7.81
C GLY A 33 -4.35 8.56 -7.81
N PHE A 34 -3.49 8.16 -8.76
CA PHE A 34 -2.05 8.38 -8.80
C PHE A 34 -1.70 9.75 -8.25
N GLU A 35 -1.54 9.85 -6.93
CA GLU A 35 -1.50 11.16 -6.28
C GLU A 35 -0.25 11.85 -6.78
N ASP A 36 -0.37 13.14 -7.11
CA ASP A 36 0.76 13.92 -7.60
C ASP A 36 1.74 14.12 -6.45
N TRP A 37 2.56 13.10 -6.23
CA TRP A 37 3.50 12.97 -5.13
C TRP A 37 4.49 14.14 -5.15
N ALA A 38 4.77 14.72 -6.32
CA ALA A 38 5.57 15.94 -6.44
C ALA A 38 4.87 17.15 -5.80
N LEU A 39 3.56 17.30 -5.99
CA LEU A 39 2.78 18.33 -5.30
C LEU A 39 2.72 18.08 -3.79
N LYS A 40 2.53 16.83 -3.36
CA LYS A 40 2.50 16.48 -1.93
C LYS A 40 3.82 16.78 -1.21
N LEU A 41 4.94 16.37 -1.80
CA LEU A 41 6.28 16.67 -1.28
C LEU A 41 6.49 18.19 -1.14
N LYS A 42 6.17 18.94 -2.21
CA LYS A 42 6.34 20.39 -2.24
C LYS A 42 5.41 21.11 -1.26
N ALA A 43 4.19 20.64 -1.10
CA ALA A 43 3.22 21.20 -0.16
C ALA A 43 3.69 21.00 1.29
N TYR A 44 4.10 19.78 1.65
CA TYR A 44 4.65 19.49 2.98
C TYR A 44 5.89 20.33 3.27
N ARG A 45 6.81 20.43 2.31
CA ARG A 45 8.03 21.23 2.45
C ARG A 45 7.72 22.69 2.78
N LYS A 46 6.77 23.29 2.06
CA LYS A 46 6.32 24.67 2.29
C LYS A 46 5.58 24.83 3.61
N LYS A 47 4.70 23.89 3.96
CA LYS A 47 3.91 23.90 5.22
C LYS A 47 4.81 23.86 6.45
N ASN A 48 5.90 23.09 6.39
CA ASN A 48 6.84 22.92 7.51
C ASN A 48 8.07 23.84 7.42
N HIS A 49 8.14 24.72 6.41
CA HIS A 49 9.27 25.63 6.18
C HIS A 49 10.65 24.95 6.08
N ILE A 50 10.69 23.69 5.63
CA ILE A 50 11.94 22.93 5.46
C ILE A 50 12.49 23.06 4.04
N THR A 51 13.77 22.78 3.89
CA THR A 51 14.49 22.70 2.62
C THR A 51 14.31 21.33 1.96
N GLN A 52 14.71 21.21 0.69
CA GLN A 52 14.73 19.92 0.01
C GLN A 52 15.75 18.96 0.65
N GLN A 53 16.82 19.48 1.24
CA GLN A 53 17.81 18.64 1.90
C GLN A 53 17.26 18.06 3.20
N GLU A 54 16.58 18.87 4.01
CA GLU A 54 15.97 18.42 5.27
C GLU A 54 14.84 17.40 5.04
N LEU A 55 13.98 17.61 4.03
CA LEU A 55 12.96 16.62 3.68
C LEU A 55 13.60 15.31 3.17
N ALA A 56 14.71 15.40 2.43
CA ALA A 56 15.42 14.22 1.97
C ALA A 56 16.05 13.44 3.14
N GLN A 57 16.64 14.15 4.11
CA GLN A 57 17.16 13.56 5.34
C GLN A 57 16.04 12.89 6.16
N LEU A 58 14.88 13.54 6.27
CA LEU A 58 13.72 13.01 6.99
C LEU A 58 13.19 11.72 6.36
N MET A 59 13.25 11.62 5.02
CA MET A 59 12.82 10.44 4.28
C MET A 59 13.92 9.39 4.06
N ASP A 60 15.12 9.63 4.61
CA ASP A 60 16.34 8.83 4.38
C ASP A 60 16.64 8.58 2.89
N VAL A 61 16.55 9.65 2.08
CA VAL A 61 16.87 9.64 0.65
C VAL A 61 17.91 10.69 0.31
N LYS A 62 18.58 10.52 -0.83
CA LYS A 62 19.52 11.53 -1.32
C LYS A 62 18.76 12.81 -1.72
N HIS A 63 19.35 13.98 -1.44
CA HIS A 63 18.77 15.28 -1.82
C HIS A 63 18.46 15.36 -3.33
N LEU A 64 19.36 14.85 -4.18
CA LEU A 64 19.13 14.79 -5.64
C LEU A 64 17.92 13.93 -6.01
N THR A 65 17.72 12.80 -5.31
CA THR A 65 16.56 11.93 -5.52
C THR A 65 15.27 12.68 -5.19
N LEU A 66 15.23 13.37 -4.04
CA LEU A 66 14.08 14.19 -3.67
C LEU A 66 13.83 15.34 -4.66
N ARG A 67 14.88 15.97 -5.18
CA ARG A 67 14.77 17.01 -6.22
C ARG A 67 14.15 16.45 -7.51
N SER A 68 14.68 15.33 -8.02
CA SER A 68 14.15 14.66 -9.22
C SER A 68 12.70 14.26 -9.04
N TRP A 69 12.35 13.85 -7.82
CA TRP A 69 10.97 13.68 -7.43
C TRP A 69 10.21 15.02 -7.55
N GLU A 70 10.48 16.05 -6.76
CA GLU A 70 9.67 17.29 -6.82
C GLU A 70 9.53 17.90 -8.24
N GLN A 71 10.48 17.63 -9.14
CA GLN A 71 10.48 18.06 -10.55
C GLN A 71 9.79 17.09 -11.52
N LYS A 72 9.14 16.03 -11.03
CA LYS A 72 8.48 14.98 -11.83
C LYS A 72 9.40 14.24 -12.81
N GLN A 73 10.72 14.29 -12.60
CA GLN A 73 11.70 13.61 -13.45
C GLN A 73 11.78 12.11 -13.15
N ALA A 74 11.51 11.72 -11.90
CA ALA A 74 11.48 10.33 -11.47
C ALA A 74 10.38 10.15 -10.44
N LYS A 75 9.86 8.92 -10.31
CA LYS A 75 8.84 8.58 -9.31
C LYS A 75 9.49 7.99 -8.06
N PRO A 76 8.93 8.25 -6.86
CA PRO A 76 9.36 7.55 -5.66
C PRO A 76 9.05 6.06 -5.78
N PRO A 77 9.98 5.17 -5.42
CA PRO A 77 9.70 3.76 -5.26
C PRO A 77 8.54 3.54 -4.28
N TYR A 78 7.70 2.53 -4.56
CA TYR A 78 6.48 2.28 -3.79
C TYR A 78 6.75 2.08 -2.29
N ASN A 79 7.82 1.37 -1.94
CA ASN A 79 8.22 1.14 -0.55
C ASN A 79 8.54 2.45 0.19
N VAL A 80 9.30 3.35 -0.44
CA VAL A 80 9.64 4.65 0.15
C VAL A 80 8.39 5.50 0.29
N TRP A 81 7.55 5.55 -0.75
CA TRP A 81 6.29 6.30 -0.69
C TRP A 81 5.36 5.77 0.41
N ARG A 82 5.16 4.46 0.48
CA ARG A 82 4.30 3.82 1.48
C ARG A 82 4.74 4.14 2.91
N LEU A 83 6.04 4.15 3.17
CA LEU A 83 6.57 4.46 4.50
C LEU A 83 6.25 5.90 4.91
N HIS A 84 6.33 6.84 3.98
CA HIS A 84 6.24 8.27 4.27
C HIS A 84 4.88 8.90 3.94
N LYS A 85 3.95 8.16 3.32
CA LYS A 85 2.65 8.71 2.86
C LYS A 85 1.85 9.42 3.95
N HIS A 86 2.00 8.96 5.20
CA HIS A 86 1.32 9.51 6.37
C HIS A 86 1.77 10.95 6.70
N LEU A 87 2.98 11.36 6.29
CA LEU A 87 3.45 12.75 6.43
C LEU A 87 2.66 13.72 5.57
N PHE A 88 2.11 13.23 4.45
CA PHE A 88 1.42 14.00 3.43
C PHE A 88 -0.10 13.83 3.47
N ASP A 89 -0.61 13.12 4.47
CA ASP A 89 -2.03 12.86 4.64
C ASP A 89 -2.60 13.88 5.62
N ASP A 90 -3.18 14.96 5.07
CA ASP A 90 -3.82 16.02 5.86
C ASP A 90 -5.11 15.54 6.58
N SER A 91 -5.53 14.28 6.36
CA SER A 91 -6.70 13.69 7.03
C SER A 91 -6.44 13.26 8.48
N ILE A 92 -5.18 13.08 8.89
CA ILE A 92 -4.83 12.71 10.26
C ILE A 92 -4.79 13.99 11.11
N LYS A 93 -5.97 14.48 11.48
CA LYS A 93 -6.10 15.43 12.59
C LYS A 93 -5.88 14.65 13.88
N LEU A 94 -4.66 14.71 14.45
CA LEU A 94 -4.45 14.40 15.86
C LEU A 94 -5.29 15.41 16.65
N THR A 95 -6.44 14.94 17.13
CA THR A 95 -7.34 15.66 18.03
C THR A 95 -6.79 15.54 19.44
#